data_AF-A0AAX0B7J0-F1
#
_entry.id   AF-A0AAX0B7J0-F1
#
_cell.length_a   1.000
_cell.length_b   1.000
_cell.length_c   1.000
_cell.angle_alpha   90.00
_cell.angle_beta   90.00
_cell.angle_gamma   90.00
#
_symmetry.space_group_name_H-M   'P 1'
#
loop_
_entity.id
_entity.type
_entity.pdbx_description
1 polymer ?
#
loop_
_entity_poly.entity_id
_entity_poly.type
_entity_poly.pdbx_seq_one_letter_code
_entity_poly.pdbx_strand_id
1 'polypeptide(L)'
;MSRSISYLKFDLRLIKESIRLYVLGPAIFCALVMFSGETYSMALSYLFFFLIILATVPFSTQGNEKSTQMYYMFPGKISDMVLGRFLYLIGVALFIFLINTSIATYLYQINRAQEFEILIMIFCGLMSLITCFIQYPIYYKFGMEKGKAVSLLVYLLPAFFIFALPSFLLSKDTFILESSLNFIINNKLILVVIGVLVTALIGYISYLISCKICKAKEI
;
A
#
# COMPACT_ATOMS: atom_id res chain seq x y z
N MET A 1 -23.00 -5.19 4.31
CA MET A 1 -22.17 -5.65 3.17
C MET A 1 -22.65 -5.11 1.82
N SER A 2 -23.91 -5.32 1.42
CA SER A 2 -24.46 -4.79 0.14
C SER A 2 -24.21 -3.28 -0.08
N ARG A 3 -24.38 -2.47 0.98
CA ARG A 3 -24.18 -1.00 0.95
C ARG A 3 -22.71 -0.56 0.95
N SER A 4 -21.82 -1.33 1.58
CA SER A 4 -20.37 -1.05 1.57
C SER A 4 -19.78 -1.26 0.17
N ILE A 5 -20.31 -2.24 -0.57
CA ILE A 5 -19.93 -2.53 -1.96
C ILE A 5 -20.35 -1.38 -2.90
N SER A 6 -21.47 -0.68 -2.65
CA SER A 6 -21.83 0.47 -3.46
C SER A 6 -20.84 1.63 -3.31
N TYR A 7 -20.31 1.86 -2.10
CA TYR A 7 -19.25 2.85 -1.89
C TYR A 7 -17.95 2.44 -2.62
N LEU A 8 -17.56 1.17 -2.55
CA LEU A 8 -16.42 0.66 -3.31
C LEU A 8 -16.61 0.85 -4.82
N LYS A 9 -17.79 0.52 -5.37
CA LYS A 9 -18.09 0.72 -6.79
C LYS A 9 -18.05 2.21 -7.17
N PHE A 10 -18.46 3.09 -6.27
CA PHE A 10 -18.38 4.53 -6.46
C PHE A 10 -16.93 5.00 -6.53
N ASP A 11 -16.07 4.57 -5.60
CA ASP A 11 -14.64 4.86 -5.64
C ASP A 11 -13.98 4.36 -6.93
N LEU A 12 -14.27 3.13 -7.35
CA LEU A 12 -13.76 2.59 -8.61
C LEU A 12 -14.21 3.40 -9.84
N ARG A 13 -15.42 3.99 -9.82
CA ARG A 13 -15.89 4.86 -10.91
C ARG A 13 -15.18 6.20 -10.91
N LEU A 14 -14.96 6.80 -9.74
CA LEU A 14 -14.19 8.04 -9.61
C LEU A 14 -12.77 7.87 -10.16
N ILE A 15 -12.22 6.66 -10.02
CA ILE A 15 -10.89 6.29 -10.50
C ILE A 15 -10.86 5.98 -11.99
N LYS A 16 -12.00 5.75 -12.65
CA LYS A 16 -12.03 5.34 -14.06
C LYS A 16 -11.30 6.32 -14.99
N GLU A 17 -11.38 7.62 -14.69
CA GLU A 17 -10.66 8.65 -15.47
C GLU A 17 -9.15 8.66 -15.19
N SER A 18 -8.74 8.33 -13.96
CA SER A 18 -7.34 8.26 -13.54
C SER A 18 -6.71 6.87 -13.71
N ILE A 19 -7.50 5.84 -14.07
CA ILE A 19 -7.07 4.45 -14.30
C ILE A 19 -6.00 4.34 -15.37
N ARG A 20 -6.04 5.23 -16.37
CA ARG A 20 -5.03 5.28 -17.43
C ARG A 20 -3.65 5.58 -16.84
N LEU A 21 -3.57 6.51 -15.90
CA LEU A 21 -2.34 6.89 -15.20
C LEU A 21 -1.90 5.78 -14.23
N TYR A 22 -2.86 5.08 -13.61
CA TYR A 22 -2.60 4.00 -12.66
C TYR A 22 -2.18 2.67 -13.26
N VAL A 23 -2.54 2.40 -14.52
CA VAL A 23 -2.06 1.22 -15.24
C VAL A 23 -0.79 1.55 -16.02
N LEU A 24 -0.76 2.69 -16.72
CA LEU A 24 0.42 3.08 -17.50
C LEU A 24 1.62 3.44 -16.61
N GLY A 25 1.42 4.10 -15.46
CA GLY A 25 2.52 4.50 -14.57
C GLY A 25 3.36 3.32 -14.10
N PRO A 26 2.76 2.33 -13.41
CA PRO A 26 3.46 1.11 -13.01
C PRO A 26 4.02 0.32 -14.20
N ALA A 27 3.28 0.23 -15.32
CA ALA A 27 3.74 -0.54 -16.48
C ALA A 27 4.96 0.10 -17.17
N ILE A 28 4.95 1.41 -17.39
CA ILE A 28 6.08 2.16 -17.96
C ILE A 28 7.27 2.12 -17.01
N PHE A 29 7.03 2.26 -15.70
CA PHE A 29 8.08 2.20 -14.70
C PHE A 29 8.73 0.81 -14.64
N CYS A 30 7.94 -0.27 -14.58
CA CYS A 30 8.44 -1.64 -14.68
C CYS A 30 9.28 -1.87 -15.94
N ALA A 31 8.81 -1.39 -17.09
CA ALA A 31 9.54 -1.51 -18.34
C ALA A 31 10.89 -0.76 -18.26
N LEU A 32 10.90 0.50 -17.82
CA LEU A 32 12.13 1.30 -17.72
C LEU A 32 13.18 0.68 -16.79
N VAL A 33 12.76 0.16 -15.63
CA VAL A 33 13.72 -0.42 -14.67
C VAL A 33 14.20 -1.81 -15.09
N MET A 34 13.38 -2.60 -15.79
CA MET A 34 13.86 -3.84 -16.42
C MET A 34 14.91 -3.57 -17.50
N PHE A 35 14.84 -2.44 -18.20
CA PHE A 35 15.83 -2.04 -19.20
C PHE A 35 17.09 -1.40 -18.62
N SER A 36 17.05 -0.84 -17.40
CA SER A 36 18.20 -0.11 -16.82
C SER A 36 19.28 -1.01 -16.19
N GLY A 37 19.03 -2.32 -16.05
CA GLY A 37 20.03 -3.28 -15.56
C GLY A 37 20.38 -3.19 -14.07
N GLU A 38 19.68 -2.33 -13.32
CA GLU A 38 19.70 -2.26 -11.85
C GLU A 38 19.12 -3.54 -11.23
N THR A 39 19.43 -3.83 -9.96
CA THR A 39 18.89 -5.00 -9.23
C THR A 39 17.36 -5.04 -9.31
N TYR A 40 16.79 -6.15 -9.83
CA TYR A 40 15.35 -6.28 -10.06
C TYR A 40 14.50 -6.15 -8.79
N SER A 41 15.10 -6.43 -7.63
CA SER A 41 14.52 -6.31 -6.30
C SER A 41 14.15 -4.87 -5.94
N MET A 42 14.98 -3.89 -6.31
CA MET A 42 14.63 -2.48 -6.19
C MET A 42 13.45 -2.11 -7.08
N ALA A 43 13.46 -2.55 -8.34
CA ALA A 43 12.39 -2.26 -9.30
C ALA A 43 11.01 -2.63 -8.75
N LEU A 44 10.92 -3.80 -8.12
CA LEU A 44 9.71 -4.33 -7.52
C LEU A 44 9.32 -3.57 -6.25
N SER A 45 10.28 -3.16 -5.41
CA SER A 45 9.96 -2.37 -4.21
C SER A 45 9.34 -1.01 -4.56
N TYR A 46 9.74 -0.38 -5.67
CA TYR A 46 9.13 0.86 -6.17
C TYR A 46 7.65 0.71 -6.54
N LEU A 47 7.17 -0.47 -6.94
CA LEU A 47 5.73 -0.67 -7.21
C LEU A 47 4.87 -0.47 -5.96
N PHE A 48 5.41 -0.73 -4.77
CA PHE A 48 4.71 -0.45 -3.51
C PHE A 48 4.62 1.05 -3.19
N PHE A 49 5.44 1.90 -3.81
CA PHE A 49 5.24 3.34 -3.73
C PHE A 49 3.97 3.76 -4.49
N PHE A 50 3.66 3.13 -5.62
CA PHE A 50 2.41 3.37 -6.34
C PHE A 50 1.18 2.95 -5.52
N LEU A 51 1.27 1.90 -4.70
CA LEU A 51 0.20 1.53 -3.76
C LEU A 51 -0.16 2.70 -2.85
N ILE A 52 0.86 3.35 -2.28
CA ILE A 52 0.68 4.49 -1.38
C ILE A 52 -0.01 5.65 -2.11
N ILE A 53 0.41 5.97 -3.33
CA ILE A 53 -0.24 7.02 -4.13
C ILE A 53 -1.71 6.64 -4.41
N LEU A 54 -1.96 5.42 -4.85
CA LEU A 54 -3.28 4.91 -5.22
C LEU A 54 -4.26 4.86 -4.05
N ALA A 55 -3.75 4.56 -2.86
CA ALA A 55 -4.53 4.54 -1.63
C ALA A 55 -5.16 5.91 -1.31
N THR A 56 -4.53 7.01 -1.75
CA THR A 56 -4.96 8.38 -1.45
C THR A 56 -6.01 8.94 -2.40
N VAL A 57 -6.23 8.28 -3.54
CA VAL A 57 -7.04 8.78 -4.66
C VAL A 57 -8.51 9.01 -4.29
N PRO A 58 -9.20 8.08 -3.60
CA PRO A 58 -10.58 8.33 -3.17
C PRO A 58 -10.73 9.59 -2.31
N PHE A 59 -9.69 9.93 -1.55
CA PHE A 59 -9.66 11.12 -0.72
C PHE A 59 -9.35 12.37 -1.57
N SER A 60 -8.45 12.31 -2.55
CA SER A 60 -8.11 13.46 -3.40
C SER A 60 -9.29 13.93 -4.23
N THR A 61 -10.07 13.00 -4.77
CA THR A 61 -11.32 13.31 -5.49
C THR A 61 -12.38 13.92 -4.57
N GLN A 62 -12.28 13.67 -3.27
CA GLN A 62 -13.13 14.26 -2.23
C GLN A 62 -12.77 15.67 -1.79
N GLY A 63 -11.62 16.20 -2.21
CA GLY A 63 -11.25 17.59 -1.94
C GLY A 63 -12.23 18.60 -2.57
N ASN A 64 -13.04 18.19 -3.56
CA ASN A 64 -14.13 18.98 -4.10
C ASN A 64 -15.39 18.80 -3.24
N GLU A 65 -15.85 19.86 -2.56
CA GLU A 65 -17.01 19.89 -1.65
C GLU A 65 -18.29 19.21 -2.19
N LYS A 66 -18.45 19.15 -3.51
CA LYS A 66 -19.58 18.47 -4.17
C LYS A 66 -19.58 16.95 -3.98
N SER A 67 -18.40 16.34 -3.87
CA SER A 67 -18.25 14.88 -3.82
C SER A 67 -18.37 14.32 -2.40
N THR A 68 -18.02 15.08 -1.36
CA THR A 68 -18.29 14.71 0.03
C THR A 68 -19.79 14.70 0.32
N GLN A 69 -20.55 15.65 -0.25
CA GLN A 69 -22.02 15.66 -0.16
C GLN A 69 -22.66 14.43 -0.82
N MET A 70 -22.13 13.97 -1.98
CA MET A 70 -22.60 12.75 -2.65
C MET A 70 -22.42 11.49 -1.80
N TYR A 71 -21.39 11.45 -0.96
CA TYR A 71 -21.13 10.32 -0.06
C TYR A 71 -22.20 10.19 1.04
N TYR A 72 -22.75 11.30 1.51
CA TYR A 72 -23.83 11.33 2.50
C TYR A 72 -25.23 11.13 1.89
N MET A 73 -25.36 11.22 0.56
CA MET A 73 -26.63 10.92 -0.14
C MET A 73 -26.92 9.41 -0.23
N PHE A 74 -25.91 8.55 -0.04
CA PHE A 74 -26.14 7.11 0.01
C PHE A 74 -26.81 6.73 1.34
N PRO A 75 -27.90 5.92 1.32
CA PRO A 75 -28.57 5.47 2.54
C PRO A 75 -27.74 4.37 3.23
N GLY A 76 -26.62 4.74 3.85
CA GLY A 76 -25.68 3.84 4.50
C GLY A 76 -25.21 4.36 5.86
N LYS A 77 -24.75 3.47 6.74
CA LYS A 77 -24.09 3.88 7.99
C LYS A 77 -22.69 4.39 7.65
N ILE A 78 -22.13 5.31 8.45
CA ILE A 78 -20.71 5.72 8.34
C ILE A 78 -19.78 4.49 8.28
N SER A 79 -20.06 3.47 9.08
CA SER A 79 -19.26 2.24 9.10
C SER A 79 -19.23 1.53 7.74
N ASP A 80 -20.30 1.62 6.93
CA ASP A 80 -20.36 1.07 5.58
C ASP A 80 -19.53 1.91 4.60
N MET A 81 -19.53 3.23 4.74
CA MET A 81 -18.68 4.14 3.96
C MET A 81 -17.19 3.87 4.23
N VAL A 82 -16.80 3.83 5.51
CA VAL A 82 -15.40 3.57 5.90
C VAL A 82 -14.99 2.18 5.42
N LEU A 83 -15.84 1.16 5.61
CA LEU A 83 -15.55 -0.20 5.14
C LEU A 83 -15.37 -0.23 3.61
N GLY A 84 -16.20 0.50 2.86
CA GLY A 84 -16.07 0.61 1.41
C GLY A 84 -14.69 1.09 0.97
N ARG A 85 -14.10 2.08 1.66
CA ARG A 85 -12.75 2.58 1.35
C ARG A 85 -11.65 1.60 1.74
N PHE A 86 -11.78 0.93 2.88
CA PHE A 86 -10.81 -0.11 3.26
C PHE A 86 -10.87 -1.28 2.28
N LEU A 87 -12.05 -1.64 1.77
CA LEU A 87 -12.17 -2.64 0.71
C LEU A 87 -11.51 -2.17 -0.60
N TYR A 88 -11.59 -0.88 -0.93
CA TYR A 88 -10.86 -0.31 -2.06
C TYR A 88 -9.35 -0.45 -1.87
N LEU A 89 -8.82 -0.05 -0.70
CA LEU A 89 -7.40 -0.19 -0.36
C LEU A 89 -6.93 -1.64 -0.48
N ILE A 90 -7.68 -2.58 0.10
CA ILE A 90 -7.37 -4.00 0.04
C ILE A 90 -7.40 -4.50 -1.41
N GLY A 91 -8.38 -4.07 -2.21
CA GLY A 91 -8.47 -4.44 -3.62
C GLY A 91 -7.26 -3.98 -4.44
N VAL A 92 -6.83 -2.73 -4.27
CA VAL A 92 -5.63 -2.19 -4.95
C VAL A 92 -4.36 -2.88 -4.44
N ALA A 93 -4.24 -3.10 -3.13
CA ALA A 93 -3.11 -3.81 -2.56
C ALA A 93 -3.00 -5.22 -3.15
N LEU A 94 -4.08 -6.00 -3.15
CA LEU A 94 -4.10 -7.33 -3.75
C LEU A 94 -3.66 -7.31 -5.21
N PHE A 95 -4.14 -6.34 -6.00
CA PHE A 95 -3.72 -6.18 -7.39
C PHE A 95 -2.21 -5.93 -7.54
N ILE A 96 -1.64 -5.03 -6.75
CA ILE A 96 -0.20 -4.72 -6.79
C ILE A 96 0.64 -5.89 -6.28
N PHE A 97 0.20 -6.57 -5.22
CA PHE A 97 0.85 -7.78 -4.72
C PHE A 97 0.82 -8.91 -5.75
N LEU A 98 -0.27 -9.10 -6.48
CA LEU A 98 -0.37 -10.09 -7.58
C LEU A 98 0.62 -9.78 -8.71
N ILE A 99 0.75 -8.51 -9.11
CA ILE A 99 1.73 -8.11 -10.13
C ILE A 99 3.16 -8.36 -9.62
N ASN A 100 3.48 -7.92 -8.40
CA ASN A 100 4.82 -8.10 -7.83
C ASN A 100 5.20 -9.58 -7.66
N THR A 101 4.29 -10.40 -7.13
CA THR A 101 4.53 -11.83 -6.93
C THR A 101 4.66 -12.59 -8.25
N SER A 102 3.89 -12.24 -9.28
CA SER A 102 4.03 -12.86 -10.61
C SER A 102 5.36 -12.51 -11.27
N ILE A 103 5.82 -11.26 -11.18
CA ILE A 103 7.13 -10.87 -11.70
C ILE A 103 8.27 -11.49 -10.89
N ALA A 104 8.18 -11.49 -9.55
CA ALA A 104 9.20 -12.07 -8.68
C ALA A 104 9.35 -13.59 -8.88
N THR A 105 8.24 -14.31 -9.06
CA THR A 105 8.27 -15.75 -9.35
C THR A 105 8.88 -16.04 -10.72
N TYR A 106 8.57 -15.24 -11.74
CA TYR A 106 9.20 -15.32 -13.05
C TYR A 106 10.72 -15.08 -12.98
N LEU A 107 11.16 -14.04 -12.27
CA LEU A 107 12.58 -13.73 -12.11
C LEU A 107 13.34 -14.80 -11.33
N TYR A 108 12.70 -15.40 -10.32
CA TYR A 108 13.26 -16.54 -9.59
C TYR A 108 13.47 -17.75 -10.50
N GLN A 109 12.49 -18.08 -11.35
CA GLN A 109 12.60 -19.20 -12.30
C GLN A 109 13.75 -19.04 -13.31
N ILE A 110 14.08 -17.80 -13.68
CA ILE A 110 15.18 -17.51 -14.63
C ILE A 110 16.52 -17.29 -13.88
N ASN A 111 16.57 -17.58 -12.57
CA ASN A 111 17.74 -17.37 -11.70
C ASN A 111 18.26 -15.92 -11.73
N ARG A 112 17.36 -14.96 -11.94
CA ARG A 112 17.66 -13.52 -11.96
C ARG A 112 17.34 -12.82 -10.64
N ALA A 113 16.64 -13.50 -9.73
CA ALA A 113 16.34 -13.02 -8.39
C ALA A 113 16.72 -14.08 -7.34
N GLN A 114 17.27 -13.63 -6.21
CA GLN A 114 17.61 -14.50 -5.09
C GLN A 114 16.44 -14.61 -4.09
N GLU A 115 16.41 -15.68 -3.28
CA GLU A 115 15.37 -15.85 -2.26
C GLU A 115 15.30 -14.68 -1.27
N PHE A 116 16.47 -14.13 -0.92
CA PHE A 116 16.59 -13.00 -0.01
C PHE A 116 15.94 -11.72 -0.58
N GLU A 117 16.09 -11.49 -1.88
CA GLU A 117 15.48 -10.34 -2.56
C GLU A 117 13.95 -10.41 -2.54
N ILE A 118 13.39 -11.61 -2.70
CA ILE A 118 11.94 -11.84 -2.62
C ILE A 118 11.42 -11.56 -1.21
N LEU A 119 12.19 -11.94 -0.18
CA LEU A 119 11.87 -11.64 1.22
C LEU A 119 11.87 -10.13 1.49
N ILE A 120 12.88 -9.40 1.01
CA ILE A 120 12.92 -7.93 1.11
C ILE A 120 11.69 -7.32 0.42
N MET A 121 11.34 -7.78 -0.77
CA MET A 121 10.16 -7.29 -1.50
C MET A 121 8.87 -7.50 -0.69
N ILE A 122 8.67 -8.68 -0.09
CA ILE A 122 7.49 -8.95 0.74
C ILE A 122 7.48 -8.01 1.96
N PHE A 123 8.63 -7.78 2.58
CA PHE A 123 8.76 -6.86 3.70
C PHE A 123 8.41 -5.40 3.30
N CYS A 124 8.94 -4.90 2.18
CA CYS A 124 8.57 -3.60 1.63
C CYS A 124 7.07 -3.50 1.36
N GLY A 125 6.47 -4.56 0.82
CA GLY A 125 5.03 -4.63 0.60
C GLY A 125 4.21 -4.52 1.89
N LEU A 126 4.56 -5.29 2.93
CA LEU A 126 3.89 -5.23 4.22
C LEU A 126 4.02 -3.84 4.87
N MET A 127 5.20 -3.24 4.81
CA MET A 127 5.43 -1.88 5.31
C MET A 127 4.59 -0.86 4.56
N SER A 128 4.50 -0.96 3.23
CA SER A 128 3.64 -0.08 2.43
C SER A 128 2.16 -0.19 2.82
N LEU A 129 1.67 -1.40 3.08
CA LEU A 129 0.30 -1.65 3.57
C LEU A 129 0.04 -1.03 4.94
N ILE A 130 0.96 -1.23 5.89
CA ILE A 130 0.88 -0.62 7.23
C ILE A 130 0.72 0.90 7.10
N THR A 131 1.46 1.50 6.19
CA THR A 131 1.50 2.95 6.05
C THR A 131 0.23 3.49 5.42
N CYS A 132 -0.33 2.77 4.44
CA CYS A 132 -1.67 3.07 3.92
C CYS A 132 -2.74 2.97 5.03
N PHE A 133 -2.67 1.95 5.89
CA PHE A 133 -3.59 1.84 7.02
C PHE A 133 -3.45 2.99 8.02
N ILE A 134 -2.24 3.49 8.28
CA ILE A 134 -2.05 4.64 9.16
C ILE A 134 -2.55 5.95 8.51
N GLN A 135 -2.41 6.08 7.19
CA GLN A 135 -2.83 7.26 6.44
C GLN A 135 -4.35 7.48 6.44
N TYR A 136 -5.13 6.40 6.34
CA TYR A 136 -6.59 6.50 6.23
C TYR A 136 -7.24 7.27 7.40
N PRO A 137 -6.97 6.94 8.67
CA PRO A 137 -7.43 7.71 9.82
C PRO A 137 -6.99 9.18 9.79
N ILE A 138 -5.76 9.45 9.35
CA ILE A 138 -5.21 10.82 9.26
C ILE A 138 -6.01 11.62 8.24
N TYR A 139 -6.29 11.05 7.07
CA TYR A 139 -7.11 11.69 6.04
C TYR A 139 -8.55 11.91 6.51
N TYR A 140 -9.13 10.94 7.21
CA TYR A 140 -10.45 11.13 7.82
C TYR A 140 -10.46 12.23 8.87
N LYS A 141 -9.38 12.44 9.64
CA LYS A 141 -9.30 13.49 10.66
C LYS A 141 -9.12 14.87 10.05
N PHE A 142 -8.07 15.07 9.26
CA PHE A 142 -7.62 16.39 8.81
C PHE A 142 -8.10 16.82 7.42
N GLY A 143 -8.75 15.92 6.67
CA GLY A 143 -9.08 16.17 5.27
C GLY A 143 -7.84 16.11 4.37
N MET A 144 -8.02 16.27 3.06
CA MET A 144 -6.91 16.07 2.11
C MET A 144 -5.82 17.14 2.16
N GLU A 145 -6.16 18.42 2.26
CA GLU A 145 -5.16 19.49 2.13
C GLU A 145 -4.23 19.53 3.34
N LYS A 146 -4.78 19.52 4.55
CA LYS A 146 -4.00 19.44 5.79
C LYS A 146 -3.44 18.03 6.02
N GLY A 147 -4.18 17.01 5.61
CA GLY A 147 -3.74 15.61 5.64
C GLY A 147 -2.56 15.34 4.73
N LYS A 148 -2.42 16.01 3.57
CA LYS A 148 -1.26 15.87 2.68
C LYS A 148 0.04 16.29 3.35
N ALA A 149 0.06 17.45 4.03
CA ALA A 149 1.23 17.94 4.76
C ALA A 149 1.63 17.02 5.93
N VAL A 150 0.65 16.54 6.70
CA VAL A 150 0.89 15.58 7.79
C VAL A 150 1.29 14.21 7.24
N SER A 151 0.68 13.78 6.14
CA SER A 151 1.03 12.53 5.47
C SER A 151 2.43 12.57 4.85
N LEU A 152 2.97 13.75 4.52
CA LEU A 152 4.32 13.94 4.01
C LEU A 152 5.39 13.54 5.04
N LEU A 153 5.18 13.87 6.31
CA LEU A 153 6.01 13.35 7.40
C LEU A 153 5.85 11.83 7.56
N VAL A 154 4.62 11.32 7.37
CA VAL A 154 4.32 9.88 7.41
C VAL A 154 4.88 9.13 6.20
N TYR A 155 5.10 9.79 5.05
CA TYR A 155 5.69 9.20 3.83
C TYR A 155 7.20 9.02 3.92
N LEU A 156 7.88 9.79 4.77
CA LEU A 156 9.35 9.81 4.82
C LEU A 156 9.93 8.52 5.43
N LEU A 157 9.29 8.00 6.48
CA LEU A 157 9.67 6.73 7.12
C LEU A 157 9.55 5.52 6.18
N PRO A 158 8.40 5.32 5.48
CA PRO A 158 8.22 4.21 4.56
C PRO A 158 9.04 4.36 3.29
N ALA A 159 9.20 5.59 2.78
CA ALA A 159 10.08 5.85 1.64
C ALA A 159 11.53 5.43 1.98
N PHE A 160 12.00 5.71 3.20
CA PHE A 160 13.30 5.22 3.65
C PHE A 160 13.37 3.68 3.65
N PHE A 161 12.35 3.00 4.18
CA PHE A 161 12.32 1.53 4.15
C PHE A 161 12.11 0.91 2.75
N ILE A 162 11.49 1.62 1.80
CA ILE A 162 11.28 1.12 0.44
C ILE A 162 12.53 1.34 -0.43
N PHE A 163 13.24 2.45 -0.22
CA PHE A 163 14.38 2.87 -1.06
C PHE A 163 15.75 2.55 -0.44
N ALA A 164 15.90 2.67 0.88
CA ALA A 164 17.19 2.51 1.55
C ALA A 164 17.45 1.08 2.05
N LEU A 165 16.42 0.31 2.43
CA LEU A 165 16.63 -1.08 2.89
C LEU A 165 17.20 -1.99 1.79
N PRO A 166 16.66 -2.02 0.56
CA PRO A 166 17.21 -2.89 -0.48
C PRO A 166 18.66 -2.54 -0.83
N SER A 167 19.01 -1.24 -0.88
CA SER A 167 20.39 -0.81 -1.13
C SER A 167 21.35 -1.17 0.00
N PHE A 168 20.94 -0.99 1.27
CA PHE A 168 21.79 -1.33 2.41
C PHE A 168 21.99 -2.84 2.56
N LEU A 169 20.92 -3.63 2.41
CA LEU A 169 20.96 -5.08 2.63
C LEU A 169 21.63 -5.86 1.49
N LEU A 170 21.65 -5.31 0.26
CA LEU A 170 22.33 -5.91 -0.88
C LEU A 170 23.79 -5.46 -1.02
N SER A 171 24.24 -4.49 -0.22
CA SER A 171 25.65 -4.11 -0.16
C SER A 171 26.46 -5.22 0.54
N LYS A 172 27.47 -5.75 -0.17
CA LYS A 172 28.21 -6.97 0.18
C LYS A 172 29.06 -6.90 1.47
N ASP A 173 29.16 -5.74 2.11
CA ASP A 173 30.16 -5.48 3.15
C ASP A 173 29.66 -5.62 4.61
N THR A 174 28.46 -6.15 4.84
CA THR A 174 27.88 -6.20 6.20
C THR A 174 28.00 -7.57 6.87
N PHE A 175 29.21 -7.89 7.36
CA PHE A 175 29.56 -9.07 8.17
C PHE A 175 28.68 -9.29 9.43
N ILE A 176 27.96 -8.25 9.87
CA ILE A 176 27.07 -8.29 11.06
C ILE A 176 25.71 -8.96 10.74
N LEU A 177 25.36 -9.12 9.47
CA LEU A 177 24.05 -9.61 9.03
C LEU A 177 23.98 -11.14 8.80
N GLU A 178 25.08 -11.87 8.63
CA GLU A 178 25.02 -13.29 8.23
C GLU A 178 24.22 -14.18 9.22
N SER A 179 24.37 -13.96 10.53
CA SER A 179 23.65 -14.75 11.54
C SER A 179 22.14 -14.45 11.58
N SER A 180 21.75 -13.19 11.43
CA SER A 180 20.35 -12.76 11.38
C SER A 180 19.70 -13.09 10.04
N LEU A 181 20.44 -13.00 8.94
CA LEU A 181 20.01 -13.41 7.60
C LEU A 181 19.73 -14.92 7.53
N ASN A 182 20.60 -15.75 8.08
CA ASN A 182 20.38 -17.20 8.12
C ASN A 182 19.14 -17.56 8.96
N PHE A 183 18.88 -16.84 10.06
CA PHE A 183 17.65 -17.01 10.83
C PHE A 183 16.40 -16.62 10.03
N ILE A 184 16.48 -15.53 9.26
CA ILE A 184 15.38 -15.05 8.41
C ILE A 184 15.08 -16.03 7.27
N ILE A 185 16.11 -16.54 6.60
CA ILE A 185 15.96 -17.49 5.49
C ILE A 185 15.36 -18.81 6.00
N ASN A 186 15.85 -19.33 7.13
CA ASN A 186 15.36 -20.58 7.71
C ASN A 186 13.91 -20.47 8.24
N ASN A 187 13.49 -19.29 8.71
CA ASN A 187 12.16 -19.06 9.27
C ASN A 187 11.25 -18.20 8.37
N LYS A 188 11.54 -18.16 7.06
CA LYS A 188 10.86 -17.27 6.10
C LYS A 188 9.33 -17.36 6.15
N LEU A 189 8.78 -18.56 6.23
CA LEU A 189 7.33 -18.78 6.30
C LEU A 189 6.72 -18.19 7.58
N ILE A 190 7.36 -18.42 8.73
CA ILE A 190 6.89 -17.94 10.03
C ILE A 190 6.89 -16.40 10.05
N LEU A 191 7.94 -15.78 9.53
CA LEU A 191 8.05 -14.33 9.45
C LEU A 191 6.95 -13.70 8.57
N VAL A 192 6.67 -14.29 7.42
CA VAL A 192 5.60 -13.82 6.53
C VAL A 192 4.23 -13.94 7.21
N VAL A 193 3.94 -15.07 7.86
CA VAL A 193 2.68 -15.27 8.58
C VAL A 193 2.51 -14.25 9.71
N ILE A 194 3.54 -14.04 10.53
CA ILE A 194 3.51 -13.02 11.59
C ILE A 194 3.29 -11.63 11.00
N GLY A 195 4.00 -11.29 9.92
CA GLY A 195 3.84 -10.00 9.23
C GLY A 195 2.41 -9.77 8.75
N VAL A 196 1.79 -10.77 8.12
CA VAL A 196 0.39 -10.69 7.68
C VAL A 196 -0.57 -10.52 8.87
N LEU A 197 -0.36 -11.23 9.97
CA LEU A 197 -1.18 -11.08 11.18
C LEU A 197 -1.06 -9.67 11.79
N VAL A 198 0.16 -9.15 11.90
CA VAL A 198 0.41 -7.79 12.42
C VAL A 198 -0.24 -6.75 11.52
N THR A 199 -0.09 -6.86 10.20
CA THR A 199 -0.74 -5.92 9.27
C THR A 199 -2.26 -5.98 9.33
N ALA A 200 -2.85 -7.17 9.49
CA ALA A 200 -4.30 -7.34 9.67
C ALA A 200 -4.80 -6.69 10.96
N LEU A 201 -4.08 -6.85 12.08
CA LEU A 201 -4.39 -6.19 13.34
C LEU A 201 -4.34 -4.66 13.21
N ILE A 202 -3.30 -4.12 12.58
CA ILE A 202 -3.16 -2.69 12.32
C ILE A 202 -4.31 -2.18 11.44
N GLY A 203 -4.67 -2.92 10.39
CA GLY A 203 -5.79 -2.60 9.52
C GLY A 203 -7.13 -2.55 10.28
N TYR A 204 -7.37 -3.51 11.18
CA TYR A 204 -8.57 -3.54 12.02
C TYR A 204 -8.62 -2.36 13.01
N ILE A 205 -7.51 -2.06 13.69
CA ILE A 205 -7.41 -0.90 14.59
C ILE A 205 -7.65 0.41 13.82
N SER A 206 -7.04 0.53 12.64
CA SER A 206 -7.20 1.69 11.76
C SER A 206 -8.65 1.87 11.31
N TYR A 207 -9.35 0.79 10.98
CA TYR A 207 -10.78 0.83 10.67
C TYR A 207 -11.63 1.36 11.84
N LEU A 208 -11.37 0.88 13.06
CA LEU A 208 -12.09 1.34 14.25
C LEU A 208 -11.85 2.83 14.53
N ILE A 209 -10.59 3.28 14.43
CA ILE A 209 -10.23 4.70 14.62
C ILE A 209 -10.91 5.55 13.55
N SER A 210 -10.87 5.15 12.28
CA SER A 210 -11.53 5.86 11.17
C SER A 210 -13.04 5.99 11.39
N CYS A 211 -13.69 4.91 11.84
CA CYS A 211 -15.12 4.95 12.18
C CYS A 211 -15.43 5.92 13.32
N LYS A 212 -14.60 5.94 14.38
CA LYS A 212 -14.78 6.89 15.50
C LYS A 212 -14.64 8.33 15.05
N ILE A 213 -13.64 8.63 14.21
CA ILE A 213 -13.39 9.99 13.70
C ILE A 213 -14.58 10.47 12.86
N CYS A 214 -15.10 9.64 11.95
CA CYS A 214 -16.23 10.04 11.11
C CYS A 214 -17.52 10.23 11.92
N LYS A 215 -17.79 9.37 12.92
CA LYS A 215 -18.96 9.55 13.81
C LYS A 215 -18.92 10.85 14.60
N ALA A 216 -17.74 11.28 15.04
CA ALA A 216 -17.57 12.53 15.77
C ALA A 216 -17.80 13.79 14.90
N LYS A 217 -17.83 13.65 13.56
CA LYS A 217 -18.07 14.77 12.63
C LYS A 217 -19.54 14.93 12.21
N GLU A 218 -20.41 13.97 12.54
CA GLU A 218 -21.86 14.05 12.29
C GLU A 218 -22.63 14.75 13.42
N ILE A 219 -21.98 14.99 14.57
CA ILE A 219 -22.51 15.76 15.71
C ILE A 219 -22.20 17.24 15.49
#